data_AF-A0AAD5T3Z5-F1
#
_entry.id   AF-A0AAD5T3Z5-F1
#
_cell.length_a   1.000
_cell.length_b   1.000
_cell.length_c   1.000
_cell.angle_alpha   90.00
_cell.angle_beta   90.00
_cell.angle_gamma   90.00
#
_symmetry.space_group_name_H-M   'P 1'
#
loop_
_entity.id
_entity.type
_entity.pdbx_description
1 polymer ?
#
loop_
_entity_poly.entity_id
_entity_poly.type
_entity_poly.pdbx_seq_one_letter_code
_entity_poly.pdbx_strand_id
1 'polypeptide(L)'
;MLQRAFDAFKLLKADPATSLPPTTFSILDISSADPLPQNLLNSFDSVLDTFGLCSVRDPTQSVINMRNLCKPGGKIVLLEHGRSAFPLQFIADMLNSALDKTAQNHAEKWGCCVAVSTRFSETRRLDSGVDDRVQ
;
A
#
# COMPACT_ATOMS: atom_id res chain seq x y z
N MET A 1 2.05 -17.56 -3.09
CA MET A 1 3.09 -16.51 -3.17
C MET A 1 3.82 -16.35 -1.84
N LEU A 2 3.10 -16.13 -0.73
CA LEU A 2 3.69 -15.95 0.61
C LEU A 2 4.54 -17.13 1.10
N GLN A 3 4.10 -18.37 0.87
CA GLN A 3 4.88 -19.56 1.25
C GLN A 3 6.26 -19.57 0.58
N ARG A 4 6.34 -19.27 -0.72
CA ARG A 4 7.62 -19.19 -1.45
C ARG A 4 8.52 -18.07 -0.92
N ALA A 5 7.95 -16.91 -0.60
CA ALA A 5 8.70 -15.80 -0.01
C ALA A 5 9.25 -16.17 1.37
N PHE A 6 8.46 -16.87 2.19
CA PHE A 6 8.88 -17.34 3.51
C PHE A 6 9.96 -18.42 3.42
N ASP A 7 9.84 -19.35 2.48
CA ASP A 7 10.86 -20.37 2.26
C ASP A 7 12.16 -19.75 1.73
N ALA A 8 12.09 -18.74 0.84
CA ALA A 8 13.25 -17.97 0.42
C ALA A 8 13.90 -17.20 1.60
N PHE A 9 13.11 -16.62 2.49
CA PHE A 9 13.61 -15.97 3.70
C PHE A 9 14.33 -16.96 4.63
N LYS A 10 13.79 -18.17 4.83
CA LYS A 10 14.48 -19.22 5.61
C LYS A 10 15.82 -19.58 5.02
N LEU A 11 15.89 -19.70 3.69
CA LEU A 11 17.14 -20.01 2.99
C LEU A 11 18.16 -18.88 3.15
N LEU A 12 17.74 -17.62 2.99
CA LEU A 12 18.60 -16.44 3.20
C LEU A 12 19.12 -16.34 4.64
N LYS A 13 18.30 -16.67 5.63
CA LYS A 13 18.69 -16.62 7.05
C LYS A 13 19.59 -17.81 7.45
N ALA A 14 19.45 -18.95 6.79
CA ALA A 14 20.20 -20.17 7.10
C ALA A 14 21.66 -20.11 6.60
N ASP A 15 21.96 -19.23 5.64
CA ASP A 15 23.32 -19.01 5.15
C ASP A 15 24.12 -18.12 6.12
N PRO A 16 25.14 -18.66 6.81
CA PRO A 16 25.95 -17.88 7.74
C PRO A 16 26.81 -16.80 7.06
N ALA A 17 26.99 -16.84 5.73
CA ALA A 17 27.64 -15.79 4.97
C ALA A 17 26.70 -14.62 4.62
N THR A 18 25.38 -14.81 4.76
CA THR A 18 24.37 -13.81 4.41
C THR A 18 24.01 -12.99 5.65
N SER A 19 24.57 -11.78 5.78
CA SER A 19 24.09 -10.80 6.75
C SER A 19 22.88 -10.06 6.16
N LEU A 20 21.78 -9.97 6.91
CA LEU A 20 20.65 -9.11 6.51
C LEU A 20 21.13 -7.67 6.34
N PRO A 21 20.57 -6.92 5.37
CA PRO A 21 20.94 -5.53 5.18
C PRO A 21 20.67 -4.73 6.47
N PRO A 22 21.49 -3.71 6.77
CA PRO A 22 21.25 -2.82 7.90
C PRO A 22 19.82 -2.28 7.84
N THR A 23 19.06 -2.48 8.92
CA THR A 23 17.66 -2.06 9.00
C THR A 23 17.52 -0.99 10.06
N THR A 24 16.90 0.13 9.68
CA THR A 24 16.63 1.25 10.59
C THR A 24 15.12 1.40 10.76
N PHE A 25 14.67 1.60 11.99
CA PHE A 25 13.28 1.86 12.31
C PHE A 25 13.10 3.35 12.61
N SER A 26 12.08 3.95 12.01
CA SER A 26 11.70 5.34 12.23
C SER A 26 10.18 5.45 12.26
N ILE A 27 9.66 6.40 13.03
CA ILE A 27 8.23 6.70 13.09
C ILE A 27 7.98 7.93 12.23
N LEU A 28 7.01 7.82 11.33
CA LEU A 28 6.53 8.90 10.48
C LEU A 28 5.02 8.71 10.28
N ASP A 29 4.24 9.76 10.54
CA ASP A 29 2.84 9.79 10.15
C ASP A 29 2.73 10.17 8.68
N ILE A 30 2.42 9.20 7.83
CA ILE A 30 2.29 9.40 6.39
C ILE A 30 0.96 10.07 6.01
N SER A 31 -0.03 10.06 6.90
CA SER A 31 -1.37 10.58 6.66
C SER A 31 -1.53 12.05 7.01
N SER A 32 -0.52 12.64 7.67
CA SER A 32 -0.51 14.05 8.05
C SER A 32 -0.45 14.98 6.84
N ALA A 33 -1.11 16.13 6.97
CA ALA A 33 -0.99 17.27 6.05
C ALA A 33 0.28 18.10 6.32
N ASP A 34 1.00 17.82 7.41
CA ASP A 34 2.24 18.52 7.75
C ASP A 34 3.35 18.22 6.72
N PRO A 35 4.26 19.17 6.48
CA PRO A 35 5.38 18.94 5.58
C PRO A 35 6.25 17.74 6.01
N LEU A 36 6.56 16.88 5.05
CA LEU A 36 7.49 15.77 5.27
C LEU A 36 8.90 16.26 5.65
N PRO A 37 9.64 15.51 6.47
CA PRO A 37 11.04 15.82 6.76
C PRO A 37 11.87 15.89 5.48
N GLN A 38 12.53 17.02 5.27
CA GLN A 38 13.24 17.31 4.01
C GLN A 38 14.33 16.27 3.68
N ASN A 39 14.96 15.68 4.70
CA ASN A 39 15.97 14.64 4.54
C ASN A 39 15.42 13.29 4.03
N LEU A 40 14.10 13.13 4.01
CA LEU A 40 13.42 11.91 3.55
C LEU A 40 12.85 12.05 2.13
N LEU A 41 12.77 13.26 1.60
CA LEU A 41 12.24 13.51 0.26
C LEU A 41 13.15 12.91 -0.81
N ASN A 42 12.56 12.16 -1.75
CA ASN A 42 13.27 11.46 -2.81
C ASN A 42 14.44 10.58 -2.31
N SER A 43 14.32 10.03 -1.10
CA SER A 43 15.41 9.23 -0.48
C SER A 43 15.25 7.73 -0.72
N PHE A 44 14.05 7.26 -1.07
CA PHE A 44 13.75 5.83 -1.16
C PHE A 44 13.63 5.35 -2.61
N ASP A 45 14.25 4.21 -2.94
CA ASP A 45 14.08 3.55 -4.25
C ASP A 45 12.73 2.84 -4.36
N SER A 46 12.17 2.40 -3.23
CA SER A 46 10.83 1.84 -3.14
C SER A 46 10.20 2.09 -1.77
N VAL A 47 8.88 2.27 -1.76
CA VAL A 47 8.05 2.35 -0.55
C VAL A 47 7.05 1.20 -0.60
N LEU A 48 6.93 0.46 0.51
CA LEU A 48 6.01 -0.66 0.65
C LEU A 48 5.00 -0.31 1.74
N ASP A 49 3.71 -0.38 1.42
CA ASP A 49 2.64 -0.36 2.41
C ASP A 49 1.96 -1.73 2.48
N THR A 50 1.61 -2.15 3.69
CA THR A 50 1.01 -3.45 3.96
C THR A 50 -0.23 -3.28 4.83
N PHE A 51 -1.38 -3.12 4.17
CA PHE A 51 -2.69 -2.92 4.79
C PHE A 51 -2.73 -1.68 5.69
N GLY A 52 -2.01 -0.63 5.31
CA GLY A 52 -1.92 0.62 6.06
C GLY A 52 -2.97 1.63 5.64
N LEU A 53 -3.20 1.77 4.33
CA LEU A 53 -4.13 2.75 3.75
C LEU A 53 -5.58 2.59 4.22
N CYS A 54 -6.01 1.39 4.61
CA CYS A 54 -7.35 1.18 5.12
C CYS A 54 -7.59 1.80 6.50
N SER A 55 -6.54 2.18 7.25
CA SER A 55 -6.69 2.71 8.62
C SER A 55 -6.38 4.20 8.73
N VAL A 56 -6.21 4.90 7.60
CA VAL A 56 -5.92 6.34 7.58
C VAL A 56 -7.15 7.14 7.16
N ARG A 57 -7.23 8.37 7.65
CA ARG A 57 -8.35 9.28 7.35
C ARG A 57 -8.34 9.74 5.90
N ASP A 58 -7.15 9.99 5.36
CA ASP A 58 -6.93 10.44 3.99
C ASP A 58 -5.91 9.52 3.28
N PRO A 59 -6.38 8.46 2.60
CA PRO A 59 -5.49 7.56 1.87
C PRO A 59 -4.83 8.24 0.67
N THR A 60 -5.48 9.25 0.08
CA THR A 60 -4.95 10.02 -1.05
C THR A 60 -3.70 10.80 -0.65
N GLN A 61 -3.80 11.57 0.45
CA GLN A 61 -2.66 12.31 0.98
C GLN A 61 -1.52 11.37 1.36
N SER A 62 -1.86 10.20 1.91
CA SER A 62 -0.88 9.17 2.27
C SER A 62 -0.10 8.67 1.03
N VAL A 63 -0.78 8.38 -0.08
CA VAL A 63 -0.11 7.97 -1.34
C VAL A 63 0.73 9.10 -1.93
N ILE A 64 0.26 10.36 -1.89
CA ILE A 64 1.05 11.53 -2.31
C ILE A 64 2.32 11.66 -1.48
N ASN A 65 2.22 11.52 -0.17
CA ASN A 65 3.36 11.57 0.73
C ASN A 65 4.35 10.42 0.44
N MET A 66 3.86 9.19 0.24
CA MET A 66 4.70 8.06 -0.20
C MET A 66 5.41 8.35 -1.54
N ARG A 67 4.74 9.02 -2.48
CA ARG A 67 5.35 9.43 -3.75
C ARG A 67 6.48 10.43 -3.56
N ASN A 68 6.33 11.38 -2.63
CA ASN A 68 7.34 12.39 -2.33
C ASN A 68 8.58 11.80 -1.62
N LEU A 69 8.40 10.71 -0.87
CA LEU A 69 9.51 9.95 -0.28
C LEU A 69 10.29 9.15 -1.36
N CYS A 70 9.59 8.64 -2.37
CA CYS A 70 10.20 7.90 -3.48
C CYS A 70 11.02 8.81 -4.40
N LYS A 71 12.23 8.37 -4.75
CA LYS A 71 13.04 8.95 -5.85
C LYS A 71 12.22 9.06 -7.15
N PRO A 72 12.59 9.96 -8.08
CA PRO A 72 12.05 9.94 -9.43
C PRO A 72 12.25 8.56 -10.08
N GLY A 73 11.17 7.93 -10.56
CA GLY A 73 11.21 6.57 -11.11
C GLY A 73 11.23 5.43 -10.07
N GLY A 74 11.18 5.76 -8.77
CA GLY A 74 11.00 4.80 -7.68
C GLY A 74 9.64 4.10 -7.72
N LYS A 75 9.48 3.06 -6.91
CA LYS A 75 8.27 2.20 -6.91
C LYS A 75 7.51 2.29 -5.60
N ILE A 76 6.19 2.42 -5.69
CA ILE A 76 5.30 2.22 -4.54
C ILE A 76 4.66 0.85 -4.71
N VAL A 77 4.73 0.02 -3.67
CA VAL A 77 4.12 -1.31 -3.63
C VAL A 77 3.06 -1.29 -2.54
N LEU A 78 1.81 -1.52 -2.93
CA LEU A 78 0.67 -1.53 -2.01
C LEU A 78 0.16 -2.96 -1.87
N LEU A 79 0.25 -3.51 -0.67
CA LEU A 79 -0.37 -4.78 -0.33
C LEU A 79 -1.64 -4.48 0.47
N GLU A 80 -2.74 -4.25 -0.26
CA GLU A 80 -4.03 -3.83 0.29
C GLU A 80 -5.13 -4.87 0.08
N HIS A 81 -6.26 -4.68 0.77
CA HIS A 81 -7.48 -5.41 0.48
C HIS A 81 -8.14 -4.86 -0.80
N GLY A 82 -8.27 -5.70 -1.82
CA GLY A 82 -8.97 -5.35 -3.06
C GLY A 82 -10.43 -5.79 -3.06
N ARG A 83 -11.19 -5.27 -4.03
CA ARG A 83 -12.53 -5.81 -4.35
C ARG A 83 -12.44 -7.27 -4.74
N SER A 84 -13.47 -8.03 -4.42
CA SER A 84 -13.57 -9.43 -4.82
C SER A 84 -13.65 -9.52 -6.35
N ALA A 85 -12.74 -10.29 -6.94
CA ALA A 85 -12.73 -10.58 -8.37
C ALA A 85 -13.17 -12.04 -8.58
N PHE A 86 -14.46 -12.24 -8.87
CA PHE A 86 -14.98 -13.55 -9.28
C PHE A 86 -15.08 -13.62 -10.81
N PRO A 87 -14.83 -14.79 -11.43
CA PRO A 87 -14.91 -14.95 -12.88
C PRO A 87 -16.32 -14.68 -13.43
N LEU A 88 -17.34 -14.85 -12.60
CA LEU A 88 -18.72 -14.48 -12.90
C LEU A 88 -18.99 -13.09 -12.32
N GLN A 89 -19.06 -12.08 -13.21
CA GLN A 89 -19.20 -10.68 -12.83
C GLN A 89 -20.41 -10.42 -11.93
N PHE A 90 -21.56 -11.05 -12.20
CA PHE A 90 -22.76 -10.90 -11.37
C PHE A 90 -22.55 -11.36 -9.91
N ILE A 91 -21.76 -12.41 -9.68
CA ILE A 91 -21.44 -12.88 -8.32
C ILE A 91 -20.47 -11.91 -7.64
N ALA A 92 -19.48 -11.39 -8.39
CA ALA A 92 -18.58 -10.36 -7.89
C ALA A 92 -19.35 -9.09 -7.48
N ASP A 93 -20.29 -8.64 -8.31
CA ASP A 93 -21.09 -7.45 -8.07
C ASP A 93 -22.02 -7.62 -6.86
N MET A 94 -22.66 -8.79 -6.71
CA MET A 94 -23.49 -9.10 -5.56
C MET A 94 -22.68 -9.05 -4.25
N LEU A 95 -21.51 -9.71 -4.22
CA LEU A 95 -20.64 -9.75 -3.04
C LEU A 95 -20.07 -8.38 -2.73
N ASN A 96 -19.55 -7.67 -3.73
CA ASN A 96 -19.00 -6.35 -3.52
C ASN A 96 -20.09 -5.35 -3.09
N SER A 97 -21.30 -5.42 -3.64
CA SER A 97 -22.42 -4.58 -3.22
C SER A 97 -22.83 -4.85 -1.76
N ALA A 98 -22.80 -6.10 -1.31
CA ALA A 98 -23.05 -6.44 0.08
C ALA A 98 -21.95 -5.88 1.01
N LEU A 99 -20.68 -6.00 0.61
CA LEU A 99 -19.55 -5.45 1.35
C LEU A 99 -19.61 -3.93 1.42
N ASP A 100 -19.87 -3.24 0.30
CA ASP A 100 -19.96 -1.79 0.19
C ASP A 100 -21.04 -1.23 1.14
N LYS A 101 -22.20 -1.89 1.24
CA LYS A 101 -23.28 -1.49 2.18
C LYS A 101 -22.87 -1.51 3.65
N THR A 102 -21.93 -2.37 4.01
CA THR A 102 -21.45 -2.54 5.40
C THR A 102 -20.16 -1.79 5.69
N ALA A 103 -19.46 -1.34 4.66
CA ALA A 103 -18.14 -0.71 4.74
C ALA A 103 -18.15 0.54 5.62
N GLN A 104 -19.16 1.39 5.49
CA GLN A 104 -19.22 2.65 6.24
C GLN A 104 -19.44 2.41 7.74
N ASN A 105 -20.38 1.54 8.11
CA ASN A 105 -20.58 1.15 9.51
C ASN A 105 -19.34 0.45 10.10
N HIS A 106 -18.60 -0.30 9.29
CA HIS A 106 -17.34 -0.91 9.70
C HIS A 106 -16.27 0.15 9.95
N ALA A 107 -16.13 1.14 9.06
CA ALA A 107 -15.21 2.26 9.22
C ALA A 107 -15.53 3.11 10.45
N GLU A 108 -16.80 3.42 10.68
CA GLU A 108 -17.24 4.18 11.87
C GLU A 108 -16.99 3.42 13.17
N LYS A 109 -17.17 2.10 13.16
CA LYS A 109 -17.01 1.27 14.36
C LYS A 109 -15.54 0.92 14.66
N TRP A 110 -14.72 0.72 13.63
CA TRP A 110 -13.37 0.15 13.77
C TRP A 110 -12.25 1.07 13.26
N GLY A 111 -12.58 2.22 12.66
CA GLY A 111 -11.62 3.16 12.09
C GLY A 111 -10.97 2.69 10.79
N CYS A 112 -11.46 1.60 10.19
CA CYS A 112 -10.89 0.99 8.99
C CYS A 112 -11.80 1.24 7.77
N CYS A 113 -11.41 2.14 6.88
CA CYS A 113 -12.11 2.41 5.63
C CYS A 113 -11.75 1.35 4.57
N VAL A 114 -12.74 0.97 3.77
CA VAL A 114 -12.45 0.23 2.53
C VAL A 114 -11.80 1.24 1.59
N ALA A 115 -10.54 1.04 1.25
CA ALA A 115 -9.91 1.77 0.16
C ALA A 115 -10.75 1.50 -1.10
N VAL A 116 -11.58 2.48 -1.49
CA VAL A 116 -12.34 2.41 -2.74
C VAL A 116 -11.32 2.16 -3.84
N SER A 117 -11.61 1.16 -4.66
CA SER A 117 -10.61 0.50 -5.50
C SER A 117 -9.94 1.47 -6.49
N THR A 118 -8.81 2.05 -6.09
CA THR A 118 -7.76 2.29 -7.06
C THR A 118 -7.25 0.92 -7.48
N ARG A 119 -7.54 0.55 -8.72
CA ARG A 119 -7.04 -0.67 -9.35
C ARG A 119 -5.52 -0.52 -9.57
N PHE A 120 -4.72 -0.64 -8.51
CA PHE A 120 -3.27 -0.79 -8.59
C PHE A 120 -2.95 -2.25 -8.92
N SER A 121 -3.38 -2.70 -10.11
CA SER A 121 -2.72 -3.85 -10.70
C SER A 121 -1.41 -3.36 -11.27
N GLU A 122 -0.31 -3.96 -10.79
CA GLU A 122 1.01 -3.96 -11.40
C GLU A 122 1.99 -2.89 -10.87
N THR A 123 3.24 -3.33 -10.69
CA THR A 123 4.40 -2.49 -10.33
C THR A 123 4.68 -1.51 -11.46
N ARG A 124 3.91 -0.44 -11.55
CA ARG A 124 4.12 0.61 -12.54
C ARG A 124 5.28 1.49 -12.07
N ARG A 125 6.33 1.64 -12.90
CA ARG A 125 7.29 2.73 -12.73
C ARG A 125 6.48 4.03 -12.73
N LEU A 126 6.69 4.91 -11.77
CA LEU A 126 5.98 6.19 -11.72
C LEU A 126 6.71 7.19 -12.62
N ASP A 127 6.45 7.13 -13.92
CA ASP A 127 6.81 8.15 -14.91
C ASP A 127 5.88 9.37 -14.74
N SER A 128 6.42 10.42 -14.10
CA SER A 128 6.04 11.85 -14.05
C SER A 128 4.56 12.30 -14.04
N GLY A 129 3.56 11.42 -13.97
CA GLY A 129 2.14 11.78 -13.90
C GLY A 129 1.47 11.01 -12.78
N VAL A 130 0.99 11.72 -11.76
CA VAL A 130 -0.04 11.20 -10.86
C VAL A 130 -1.32 11.09 -11.70
N ASP A 131 -1.84 9.88 -11.88
CA ASP A 131 -3.12 9.66 -12.58
C ASP A 131 -4.25 10.21 -11.70
N ASP A 132 -4.95 11.23 -12.19
CA ASP A 132 -6.02 11.99 -11.49
C ASP A 132 -7.29 11.17 -11.20
N ARG A 133 -7.24 9.83 -11.25
CA ARG A 133 -8.37 8.94 -10.92
C ARG A 133 -8.47 8.64 -9.43
N VAL A 134 -8.16 9.63 -8.61
CA VAL A 134 -8.40 9.59 -7.17
C VAL A 134 -9.76 10.23 -6.90
N GLN A 135 -10.81 9.45 -7.11
CA GLN A 135 -12.18 9.74 -6.64
C GLN A 135 -12.82 8.46 -6.11
#